data_AF-A0A973MAE4-F1
#
_entry.id   AF-A0A973MAE4-F1
#
_cell.length_a   1.000
_cell.length_b   1.000
_cell.length_c   1.000
_cell.angle_alpha   90.00
_cell.angle_beta   90.00
_cell.angle_gamma   90.00
#
_symmetry.space_group_name_H-M   'P 1'
#
loop_
_entity.id
_entity.type
_entity.pdbx_description
1 polymer ?
#
loop_
_entity_poly.entity_id
_entity_poly.type
_entity_poly.pdbx_seq_one_letter_code
_entity_poly.pdbx_strand_id
1 'polypeptide(L)'
;LAYIAVNAWISVRAVAASRPLVGRIEQPTMIVAGEVPLEFWKRQVMWRGATHAGTVDYDVFNHVARLEPKIVPLNLNDPRLAIAARTDPDVCNFLFWSRMPLVVDMDGKAYLSDQRFPALRNTTFLIPLDRSRPQ
;
A
#
# COMPACT_ATOMS: atom_id res chain seq x y z
N LEU A 1 13.47 11.28 23.71
CA LEU A 1 12.55 10.16 24.05
C LEU A 1 11.08 10.57 24.01
N ALA A 2 10.68 11.70 24.62
CA ALA A 2 9.28 12.16 24.62
C ALA A 2 8.65 12.27 23.21
N TYR A 3 9.34 12.89 22.25
CA TYR A 3 8.87 12.97 20.86
C TYR A 3 8.62 11.59 20.22
N ILE A 4 9.53 10.64 20.42
CA ILE A 4 9.40 9.27 19.89
C ILE A 4 8.19 8.58 20.51
N ALA A 5 8.02 8.70 21.83
CA ALA A 5 6.89 8.13 22.54
C ALA A 5 5.54 8.71 22.06
N VAL A 6 5.46 10.03 21.89
CA VAL A 6 4.26 10.70 21.36
C VAL A 6 3.96 10.22 19.95
N ASN A 7 4.97 10.15 19.06
CA ASN A 7 4.76 9.69 17.69
C ASN A 7 4.32 8.23 17.62
N ALA A 8 4.90 7.35 18.44
CA ALA A 8 4.51 5.96 18.54
C ALA A 8 3.05 5.84 19.04
N TRP A 9 2.68 6.62 20.05
CA TRP A 9 1.32 6.65 20.58
C TRP A 9 0.30 7.10 19.53
N ILE A 10 0.59 8.17 18.79
CA ILE A 10 -0.27 8.64 17.68
C ILE A 10 -0.45 7.53 16.64
N SER A 11 0.63 6.85 16.25
CA SER A 11 0.56 5.76 15.27
C SER A 11 -0.29 4.58 15.75
N VAL A 12 -0.18 4.20 17.03
CA VAL A 12 -1.03 3.15 17.63
C VAL A 12 -2.51 3.57 17.62
N ARG A 13 -2.82 4.82 17.97
CA ARG A 13 -4.18 5.35 17.96
C ARG A 13 -4.77 5.39 16.55
N ALA A 14 -3.98 5.81 15.56
CA ALA A 14 -4.39 5.84 14.17
C ALA A 14 -4.76 4.44 13.64
N VAL A 15 -3.93 3.43 13.92
CA VAL A 15 -4.23 2.03 13.56
C VAL A 15 -5.49 1.53 14.26
N ALA A 16 -5.63 1.79 15.57
CA ALA A 16 -6.80 1.36 16.33
C ALA A 16 -8.11 1.99 15.80
N ALA A 17 -8.09 3.28 15.45
CA ALA A 17 -9.22 3.98 14.87
C ALA A 17 -9.57 3.50 13.45
N SER A 18 -8.57 3.04 12.68
CA SER A 18 -8.76 2.57 11.30
C SER A 18 -9.37 1.17 11.22
N ARG A 19 -9.03 0.26 12.16
CA ARG A 19 -9.49 -1.14 12.17
C ARG A 19 -11.01 -1.32 11.98
N PRO A 20 -11.90 -0.66 12.75
CA PRO A 20 -13.34 -0.85 12.59
C PRO A 20 -13.89 -0.29 11.27
N LEU A 21 -13.23 0.72 10.68
CA LEU A 21 -13.62 1.25 9.37
C LEU A 21 -13.27 0.27 8.25
N VAL A 22 -12.03 -0.22 8.27
CA VAL A 22 -11.52 -1.16 7.26
C VAL A 22 -12.23 -2.50 7.35
N GLY A 23 -12.49 -3.01 8.56
CA GLY A 23 -13.17 -4.29 8.76
C GLY A 23 -14.59 -4.37 8.22
N ARG A 24 -15.22 -3.24 7.86
CA ARG A 24 -16.52 -3.19 7.16
C ARG A 24 -16.39 -3.44 5.66
N ILE A 25 -15.19 -3.32 5.11
CA ILE A 25 -14.86 -3.52 3.70
C ILE A 25 -14.28 -4.92 3.54
N GLU A 26 -13.21 -5.20 4.27
CA GLU A 26 -12.47 -6.45 4.21
C GLU A 26 -11.68 -6.63 5.51
N GLN A 27 -11.50 -7.87 5.95
CA GLN A 27 -10.64 -8.14 7.10
C GLN A 27 -9.18 -7.81 6.73
N PRO A 28 -8.54 -6.83 7.40
CA PRO A 28 -7.22 -6.39 7.02
C PRO A 28 -6.17 -7.42 7.42
N THR A 29 -5.34 -7.83 6.46
CA THR A 29 -4.15 -8.66 6.70
C THR A 29 -2.96 -7.81 7.14
N MET A 30 -2.96 -6.52 6.78
CA MET A 30 -1.94 -5.56 7.17
C MET A 30 -2.53 -4.16 7.31
N ILE A 31 -2.14 -3.45 8.38
CA ILE A 31 -2.42 -2.02 8.57
C ILE A 31 -1.15 -1.34 9.06
N VAL A 32 -0.77 -0.23 8.43
CA VAL A 32 0.47 0.49 8.72
C VAL A 32 0.17 1.98 8.77
N ALA A 33 0.53 2.63 9.86
CA ALA A 33 0.52 4.09 9.93
C ALA A 33 1.75 4.64 9.20
N GLY A 34 1.52 5.37 8.12
CA GLY A 34 2.51 6.21 7.46
C GLY A 34 2.64 7.57 8.15
N GLU A 35 3.75 8.23 7.90
CA GLU A 35 4.06 9.56 8.43
C GLU A 35 3.64 10.68 7.47
N VAL A 36 3.21 11.81 8.03
CA VAL A 36 3.00 13.06 7.30
C VAL A 36 4.05 14.05 7.81
N PRO A 37 5.16 14.28 7.08
CA PRO A 37 6.34 14.94 7.63
C PRO A 37 6.09 16.35 8.21
N LEU A 38 5.16 17.10 7.62
CA LEU A 38 4.86 18.47 8.04
C LEU A 38 3.73 18.57 9.08
N GLU A 39 2.85 17.56 9.13
CA GLU A 39 1.68 17.53 10.01
C GLU A 39 1.74 16.29 10.90
N PHE A 40 2.69 16.28 11.85
CA PHE A 40 2.96 15.11 12.68
C PHE A 40 1.79 14.68 13.59
N TRP A 41 0.72 15.46 13.69
CA TRP A 41 -0.54 15.08 14.36
C TRP A 41 -1.54 14.37 13.44
N LYS A 42 -1.25 14.31 12.13
CA LYS A 42 -1.99 13.52 11.16
C LYS A 42 -1.24 12.24 10.81
N ARG A 43 -1.99 11.21 10.43
CA ARG A 43 -1.45 9.95 9.94
C ARG A 43 -2.22 9.53 8.71
N GLN A 44 -1.48 9.15 7.68
CA GLN A 44 -2.06 8.40 6.57
C GLN A 44 -1.86 6.91 6.87
N VAL A 45 -2.93 6.20 7.18
CA VAL A 45 -2.91 4.78 7.51
C VAL A 45 -3.21 3.97 6.25
N MET A 46 -2.24 3.18 5.80
CA MET A 46 -2.39 2.28 4.67
C MET A 46 -2.88 0.93 5.17
N TRP A 47 -3.92 0.39 4.55
CA TRP A 47 -4.44 -0.94 4.87
C TRP A 47 -4.47 -1.82 3.63
N ARG A 48 -4.38 -3.13 3.88
CA ARG A 48 -4.47 -4.18 2.87
C ARG A 48 -5.24 -5.38 3.43
N GLY A 49 -6.21 -5.88 2.69
CA GLY A 49 -6.91 -7.13 2.92
C GLY A 49 -6.27 -8.31 2.16
N ALA A 50 -7.08 -9.28 1.73
CA ALA A 50 -6.66 -10.34 0.83
C ALA A 50 -6.78 -9.94 -0.64
N THR A 51 -7.74 -9.06 -0.96
CA THR A 51 -8.10 -8.69 -2.33
C THR A 51 -8.00 -7.19 -2.59
N HIS A 52 -8.22 -6.35 -1.58
CA HIS A 52 -8.22 -4.90 -1.72
C HIS A 52 -7.22 -4.22 -0.80
N ALA A 53 -6.94 -2.96 -1.12
CA ALA A 53 -6.12 -2.06 -0.36
C ALA A 53 -6.69 -0.65 -0.41
N GLY A 54 -6.32 0.16 0.58
CA GLY A 54 -6.73 1.54 0.62
C GLY A 54 -6.01 2.33 1.70
N THR A 55 -6.56 3.51 1.97
CA THR A 55 -6.00 4.47 2.90
C THR A 55 -7.08 4.97 3.86
N VAL A 56 -6.69 5.27 5.08
CA VAL A 56 -7.49 5.96 6.08
C VAL A 56 -6.68 7.18 6.54
N ASP A 57 -7.27 8.36 6.42
CA ASP A 57 -6.71 9.56 7.02
C ASP A 57 -7.12 9.64 8.49
N TYR A 58 -6.16 9.93 9.36
CA TYR A 58 -6.39 10.11 10.78
C TYR A 58 -5.86 11.46 11.24
N ASP A 59 -6.67 12.17 12.01
CA ASP A 59 -6.33 13.46 12.62
C ASP A 59 -6.52 13.38 14.14
N VAL A 60 -5.44 13.63 14.89
CA VAL A 60 -5.46 13.61 16.36
C VAL A 60 -6.40 14.67 16.94
N PHE A 61 -6.47 15.87 16.37
CA PHE A 61 -7.23 16.99 16.94
C PHE A 61 -8.73 16.86 16.70
N ASN A 62 -9.10 16.35 15.53
CA ASN A 62 -10.51 16.11 15.21
C ASN A 62 -11.01 14.78 15.77
N HIS A 63 -10.11 13.91 16.23
CA HIS A 63 -10.41 12.53 16.65
C HIS A 63 -11.17 11.72 15.58
N VAL A 64 -11.02 12.09 14.31
CA VAL A 64 -11.70 11.43 13.18
C VAL A 64 -10.68 10.57 12.43
N ALA A 65 -11.08 9.32 12.17
CA ALA A 65 -10.51 8.50 11.12
C ALA A 65 -11.50 8.51 9.95
N ARG A 66 -11.01 8.81 8.74
CA ARG A 66 -11.81 8.84 7.52
C ARG A 66 -11.22 7.87 6.52
N LEU A 67 -12.04 6.94 6.05
CA LEU A 67 -11.68 6.09 4.93
C LEU A 67 -11.60 6.95 3.66
N GLU A 68 -10.47 6.88 2.97
CA GLU A 68 -10.34 7.50 1.66
C GLU A 68 -11.14 6.68 0.62
N PRO A 69 -11.89 7.33 -0.28
CA PRO A 69 -12.82 6.64 -1.17
C PRO A 69 -12.11 5.75 -2.20
N LYS A 70 -10.83 6.01 -2.46
CA LYS A 70 -10.03 5.25 -3.41
C LYS A 70 -9.57 3.92 -2.79
N ILE A 71 -10.36 2.89 -3.04
CA ILE A 71 -10.01 1.49 -2.77
C ILE A 71 -9.47 0.89 -4.07
N VAL A 72 -8.33 0.20 -3.99
CA VAL A 72 -7.67 -0.42 -5.14
C VAL A 72 -7.62 -1.94 -5.00
N PRO A 73 -7.87 -2.70 -6.08
CA PRO A 73 -7.63 -4.13 -6.06
C PRO A 73 -6.12 -4.41 -6.00
N LEU A 74 -5.73 -5.50 -5.33
CA LEU A 74 -4.34 -5.94 -5.23
C LEU A 74 -3.87 -6.66 -6.50
N ASN A 75 -4.77 -7.38 -7.16
CA ASN A 75 -4.50 -8.14 -8.39
C ASN A 75 -3.28 -9.07 -8.31
N LEU A 76 -2.91 -9.56 -7.12
CA LEU A 76 -1.77 -10.47 -6.93
C LEU A 76 -2.01 -11.87 -7.51
N ASN A 77 -3.24 -12.18 -7.90
CA ASN A 77 -3.60 -13.41 -8.60
C ASN A 77 -3.49 -13.28 -10.13
N ASP A 78 -2.95 -12.18 -10.66
CA ASP A 78 -2.75 -12.01 -12.10
C ASP A 78 -1.82 -13.11 -12.65
N PRO A 79 -2.24 -13.91 -13.65
CA PRO A 79 -1.41 -14.98 -14.23
C PRO A 79 -0.07 -14.47 -14.76
N ARG A 80 -0.03 -13.23 -15.27
CA ARG A 80 1.19 -12.60 -15.77
C ARG A 80 2.20 -12.39 -14.65
N LEU A 81 1.75 -12.03 -13.45
CA LEU A 81 2.61 -11.92 -12.27
C LEU A 81 3.21 -13.28 -11.89
N ALA A 82 2.39 -14.34 -11.89
CA ALA A 82 2.86 -15.68 -11.54
C ALA A 82 3.93 -16.20 -12.52
N ILE A 83 3.78 -15.89 -13.82
CA ILE A 83 4.79 -16.21 -14.84
C ILE A 83 6.05 -15.36 -14.62
N ALA A 84 5.90 -14.04 -14.55
CA ALA A 84 7.03 -13.12 -14.42
C ALA A 84 7.82 -13.33 -13.13
N ALA A 85 7.17 -13.66 -12.02
CA ALA A 85 7.86 -13.98 -10.76
C ALA A 85 8.79 -15.20 -10.84
N ARG A 86 8.58 -16.08 -11.83
CA ARG A 86 9.44 -17.26 -12.08
C ARG A 86 10.54 -17.00 -13.10
N THR A 87 10.35 -16.01 -13.99
CA THR A 87 11.21 -15.81 -15.17
C THR A 87 11.99 -14.49 -15.16
N ASP A 88 11.51 -13.48 -14.43
CA ASP A 88 12.09 -12.14 -14.36
C ASP A 88 12.69 -11.85 -12.96
N PRO A 89 14.03 -11.75 -12.86
CA PRO A 89 14.72 -11.38 -11.63
C PRO A 89 14.29 -10.03 -11.05
N ASP A 90 13.90 -9.06 -11.88
CA ASP A 90 13.44 -7.75 -11.40
C ASP A 90 12.13 -7.90 -10.63
N VAL A 91 11.19 -8.68 -11.17
CA VAL A 91 9.91 -9.01 -10.52
C VAL A 91 10.15 -9.78 -9.23
N CYS A 92 11.03 -10.79 -9.25
CA CYS A 92 11.39 -11.56 -8.07
C CYS A 92 12.00 -10.67 -6.96
N ASN A 93 12.99 -9.85 -7.31
CA ASN A 93 13.64 -8.91 -6.39
C ASN A 93 12.63 -7.90 -5.83
N PHE A 94 11.75 -7.37 -6.67
CA PHE A 94 10.74 -6.43 -6.21
C PHE A 94 9.76 -7.08 -5.23
N LEU A 95 9.26 -8.29 -5.51
CA LEU A 95 8.37 -9.00 -4.59
C LEU A 95 9.07 -9.34 -3.27
N PHE A 96 10.38 -9.58 -3.29
CA PHE A 96 11.16 -9.81 -2.09
C PHE A 96 11.28 -8.55 -1.20
N TRP A 97 11.51 -7.38 -1.79
CA TRP A 97 11.71 -6.13 -1.05
C TRP A 97 10.43 -5.33 -0.77
N SER A 98 9.40 -5.51 -1.59
CA SER A 98 8.14 -4.79 -1.49
C SER A 98 7.33 -5.29 -0.30
N ARG A 99 6.87 -4.35 0.54
CA ARG A 99 6.02 -4.71 1.68
C ARG A 99 4.55 -4.75 1.31
N MET A 100 4.14 -3.91 0.35
CA MET A 100 2.75 -3.77 -0.06
C MET A 100 2.61 -3.85 -1.58
N PRO A 101 2.99 -5.00 -2.20
CA PRO A 101 2.89 -5.16 -3.63
C PRO A 101 1.44 -5.17 -4.10
N LEU A 102 1.21 -4.65 -5.30
CA LEU A 102 -0.03 -4.78 -6.05
C LEU A 102 0.28 -4.78 -7.55
N VAL A 103 -0.64 -5.32 -8.35
CA VAL A 103 -0.63 -5.20 -9.80
C VAL A 103 -1.59 -4.11 -10.24
N VAL A 104 -1.09 -3.16 -11.01
CA VAL A 104 -1.88 -2.06 -11.59
C VAL A 104 -1.94 -2.22 -13.09
N ASP A 105 -3.11 -1.90 -13.66
CA ASP A 105 -3.26 -1.74 -15.10
C ASP A 105 -3.07 -0.26 -15.44
N MET A 106 -2.19 0.01 -16.41
CA MET A 106 -1.97 1.34 -16.98
C MET A 106 -1.96 1.20 -18.48
N ASP A 107 -2.97 1.80 -19.13
CA ASP A 107 -3.17 1.79 -20.58
C ASP A 107 -3.19 0.36 -21.18
N GLY A 108 -3.83 -0.58 -20.49
CA GLY A 108 -3.97 -1.98 -20.92
C GLY A 108 -2.73 -2.84 -20.66
N LYS A 109 -1.72 -2.30 -19.98
CA LYS A 109 -0.50 -3.01 -19.59
C LYS A 109 -0.46 -3.20 -18.08
N ALA A 110 -0.10 -4.40 -17.67
CA ALA A 110 0.01 -4.73 -16.26
C ALA A 110 1.43 -4.48 -15.74
N TYR A 111 1.50 -3.80 -14.59
CA TYR A 111 2.73 -3.49 -13.90
C TYR A 111 2.64 -3.92 -12.44
N LEU A 112 3.74 -4.45 -11.93
CA LEU A 112 3.95 -4.63 -10.49
C LEU A 112 4.39 -3.30 -9.87
N SER A 113 3.76 -2.93 -8.75
CA SER A 113 4.04 -1.70 -8.00
C SER A 113 3.88 -1.91 -6.49
N ASP A 114 4.10 -0.85 -5.71
CA ASP A 114 3.91 -0.84 -4.25
C ASP A 114 2.88 0.24 -3.86
N GLN A 115 1.92 -0.13 -3.00
CA GLN A 115 0.84 0.74 -2.55
C GLN A 115 1.33 2.03 -1.90
N ARG A 116 2.49 1.98 -1.24
CA ARG A 116 3.06 3.09 -0.46
C ARG A 116 3.53 4.25 -1.34
N PHE A 117 3.78 4.00 -2.63
CA PHE A 117 4.39 4.97 -3.54
C PHE A 117 3.52 5.26 -4.78
N PRO A 118 2.26 5.70 -4.61
CA PRO A 118 1.36 5.93 -5.75
C PRO A 118 1.86 7.05 -6.68
N ALA A 119 2.53 8.08 -6.13
CA ALA A 119 3.08 9.19 -6.90
C ALA A 119 4.27 8.78 -7.79
N LEU A 120 4.96 7.68 -7.48
CA LEU A 120 6.14 7.22 -8.21
C LEU A 120 5.81 6.22 -9.32
N ARG A 121 4.52 5.94 -9.54
CA ARG A 121 4.04 5.05 -10.60
C ARG A 121 4.29 5.57 -12.01
N ASN A 122 4.76 6.79 -12.20
CA ASN A 122 5.17 7.28 -13.52
C ASN A 122 6.69 7.15 -13.76
N THR A 123 7.42 6.49 -12.86
CA THR A 123 8.89 6.41 -12.86
C THR A 123 9.40 5.01 -12.49
N THR A 124 10.07 4.86 -11.33
CA THR A 124 10.88 3.70 -10.94
C THR A 124 10.09 2.58 -10.25
N PHE A 125 8.85 2.85 -9.82
CA PHE A 125 8.05 1.89 -9.04
C PHE A 125 7.03 1.10 -9.88
N LEU A 126 7.32 0.95 -11.17
CA LEU A 126 6.59 0.06 -12.07
C LEU A 126 7.54 -0.95 -12.70
N ILE A 127 7.22 -2.23 -12.54
CA ILE A 127 7.87 -3.31 -13.28
C ILE A 127 6.84 -3.92 -14.24
N PRO A 128 7.02 -3.77 -15.56
CA PRO A 128 6.12 -4.36 -16.54
C PRO A 128 6.11 -5.89 -16.42
N LEU A 129 4.92 -6.48 -16.44
CA LEU A 129 4.75 -7.94 -16.36
C LEU A 129 4.77 -8.63 -17.72
N ASP A 130 4.83 -7.86 -18.81
CA ASP A 130 4.81 -8.32 -20.20
C ASP A 130 6.19 -8.30 -20.87
N ARG A 131 7.28 -8.08 -20.11
CA ARG A 131 8.64 -8.16 -20.66
C ARG A 131 8.91 -9.56 -21.20
N SER A 132 8.85 -9.72 -22.51
CA SER A 132 9.62 -10.73 -23.22
C SER A 132 11.09 -10.32 -23.12
N ARG A 133 11.96 -11.16 -22.53
CA ARG A 133 13.40 -10.92 -22.66
C ARG A 133 13.76 -10.93 -24.15
N PRO A 134 14.56 -9.98 -24.66
CA PRO A 134 15.34 -10.26 -25.85
C PRO A 134 16.29 -11.42 -25.53
N GLN A 135 16.34 -12.39 -26.43
CA GLN A 135 17.29 -13.51 -26.39
C GLN A 135 18.73 -13.01 -26.48
#